data_AF-A0AAD9XF64-F1
#
_entry.id   AF-A0AAD9XF64-F1
#
_cell.length_a   1.000
_cell.length_b   1.000
_cell.length_c   1.000
_cell.angle_alpha   90.00
_cell.angle_beta   90.00
_cell.angle_gamma   90.00
#
_symmetry.space_group_name_H-M   'P 1'
#
loop_
_entity.id
_entity.type
_entity.pdbx_description
1 polymer ?
#
loop_
_entity_poly.entity_id
_entity_poly.type
_entity_poly.pdbx_seq_one_letter_code
_entity_poly.pdbx_strand_id
1 'polypeptide(L)'
;MEVESGKTYMLRIINAALNDDLFFAIAGHNMTVVEIDAVYTKPFRTPAIPIAPGQTTTVLVKAYHQSPGRYFMAARPFMDIPAPFDNKTVIAILQYKGILNTILPTLPNLPALNDT
;
A
#
# COMPACT_ATOMS: atom_id res chain seq x y z
N MET A 1 -11.97 2.43 1.33
CA MET A 1 -11.60 3.50 2.29
C MET A 1 -12.01 4.84 1.68
N GLU A 2 -12.83 5.64 2.37
CA GLU A 2 -13.09 7.03 1.96
C GLU A 2 -12.04 7.95 2.57
N VAL A 3 -11.58 8.96 1.81
CA VAL A 3 -10.65 10.00 2.26
C VAL A 3 -11.14 11.39 1.86
N GLU A 4 -10.76 12.42 2.61
CA GLU A 4 -11.00 13.83 2.29
C GLU A 4 -9.71 14.50 1.85
N SER A 5 -9.81 15.36 0.84
CA SER A 5 -8.64 16.12 0.38
C SER A 5 -8.08 17.03 1.47
N GLY A 6 -6.76 17.20 1.51
CA GLY A 6 -6.07 17.95 2.57
C GLY A 6 -5.70 17.13 3.82
N LYS A 7 -6.40 16.02 4.11
CA LYS A 7 -6.16 15.23 5.32
C LYS A 7 -4.96 14.27 5.20
N THR A 8 -4.42 13.87 6.35
CA THR A 8 -3.40 12.82 6.47
C THR A 8 -3.98 11.66 7.25
N TYR A 9 -3.76 10.43 6.80
CA TYR A 9 -4.30 9.20 7.36
C TYR A 9 -3.17 8.30 7.85
N MET A 10 -3.30 7.79 9.07
CA MET A 10 -2.40 6.80 9.65
C MET A 10 -2.96 5.41 9.36
N LEU A 11 -2.24 4.62 8.55
CA LEU A 11 -2.60 3.24 8.22
C LEU A 11 -1.62 2.31 8.94
N ARG A 12 -2.17 1.34 9.70
CA ARG A 12 -1.42 0.20 10.21
C ARG A 12 -1.56 -0.95 9.23
N ILE A 13 -0.45 -1.36 8.64
CA ILE A 13 -0.36 -2.45 7.68
C ILE A 13 0.25 -3.64 8.43
N ILE A 14 -0.35 -4.82 8.27
CA ILE A 14 0.01 -6.05 8.96
C ILE A 14 -0.01 -7.15 7.90
N ASN A 15 1.08 -7.90 7.73
CA ASN A 15 1.04 -9.08 6.87
C ASN A 15 0.59 -10.28 7.70
N ALA A 16 -0.63 -10.75 7.42
CA ALA A 16 -1.23 -11.93 8.02
C ALA A 16 -1.30 -13.13 7.05
N ALA A 17 -0.51 -13.11 5.97
CA ALA A 17 -0.27 -14.28 5.12
C ALA A 17 0.53 -15.35 5.89
N LEU A 18 0.52 -16.59 5.38
CA LEU A 18 1.19 -17.72 6.03
C LEU A 18 2.70 -17.74 5.73
N ASN A 19 3.07 -17.65 4.44
CA ASN A 19 4.44 -17.79 3.96
C ASN A 19 4.86 -16.69 2.96
N ASP A 20 3.91 -15.90 2.47
CA ASP A 20 4.16 -14.94 1.40
C ASP A 20 4.60 -13.58 1.95
N ASP A 21 5.83 -13.18 1.66
CA ASP A 21 6.22 -11.77 1.70
C ASP A 21 5.33 -10.99 0.72
N LEU A 22 4.78 -9.88 1.18
CA LEU A 22 3.93 -9.02 0.36
C LEU A 22 4.61 -7.67 0.16
N PHE A 23 4.38 -7.05 -0.99
CA PHE A 23 4.57 -5.61 -1.11
C PHE A 23 3.24 -4.88 -1.30
N PHE A 24 3.01 -3.88 -0.45
CA PHE A 24 1.83 -3.02 -0.49
C PHE A 24 2.14 -1.67 -1.15
N ALA A 25 1.22 -1.16 -1.97
CA ALA A 25 1.30 0.18 -2.58
C ALA A 25 -0.08 0.82 -2.77
N ILE A 26 -0.11 2.14 -2.94
CA ILE A 26 -1.33 2.93 -3.19
C ILE A 26 -1.15 3.78 -4.46
N ALA A 27 -2.07 3.66 -5.41
CA ALA A 27 -1.96 4.34 -6.70
C ALA A 27 -1.85 5.87 -6.52
N GLY A 28 -0.84 6.48 -7.12
CA GLY A 28 -0.56 7.92 -7.05
C GLY A 28 -0.08 8.46 -5.69
N HIS A 29 -0.02 7.64 -4.64
CA HIS A 29 0.22 8.11 -3.26
C HIS A 29 1.51 7.52 -2.68
N ASN A 30 2.51 8.37 -2.43
CA ASN A 30 3.66 7.97 -1.63
C ASN A 30 3.26 7.84 -0.16
N MET A 31 3.69 6.74 0.45
CA MET A 31 3.54 6.46 1.87
C MET A 31 4.73 7.02 2.64
N THR A 32 4.51 7.53 3.85
CA THR A 32 5.60 7.89 4.77
C THR A 32 5.65 6.87 5.91
N VAL A 33 6.63 5.97 5.93
CA VAL A 33 6.83 5.02 7.02
C VAL A 33 7.26 5.77 8.27
N VAL A 34 6.72 5.40 9.44
CA VAL A 34 7.03 6.02 10.74
C VAL A 34 7.26 5.02 11.88
N GLU A 35 6.82 3.78 11.73
CA GLU A 35 6.84 2.73 12.76
C GLU A 35 7.01 1.39 12.04
N ILE A 36 7.89 0.52 12.54
CA ILE A 36 8.04 -0.88 12.10
C ILE A 36 8.10 -1.73 13.36
N ASP A 37 7.30 -2.79 13.45
CA ASP A 37 7.23 -3.71 14.59
C ASP A 37 7.16 -3.02 15.96
N ALA A 38 6.20 -2.08 16.05
CA ALA A 38 5.93 -1.21 17.19
C ALA A 38 7.11 -0.29 17.64
N VAL A 39 8.19 -0.20 16.86
CA VAL A 39 9.32 0.72 17.10
C VAL A 39 9.25 1.90 16.13
N TYR A 40 9.36 3.13 16.64
CA TYR A 40 9.42 4.32 15.81
C TYR A 40 10.73 4.38 15.01
N THR A 41 10.61 4.62 13.71
CA THR A 41 11.74 4.73 12.78
C THR A 41 11.91 6.18 12.32
N LYS A 42 13.10 6.52 11.79
CA LYS A 42 13.33 7.82 11.16
C LYS A 42 12.42 7.93 9.92
N PRO A 43 11.47 8.88 9.85
CA PRO A 43 10.45 8.84 8.80
C PRO A 43 11.03 8.96 7.38
N PHE A 44 10.67 8.01 6.51
CA PHE A 44 11.08 7.97 5.11
C PHE A 44 9.87 7.80 4.17
N ARG A 45 9.99 8.24 2.92
CA ARG A 45 8.92 8.14 1.91
C ARG A 45 9.24 7.08 0.88
N THR A 46 8.23 6.31 0.50
CA THR A 46 8.32 5.28 -0.54
C THR A 46 6.98 5.11 -1.28
N PRO A 47 6.95 4.77 -2.58
CA PRO A 47 5.71 4.42 -3.29
C PRO A 47 5.17 3.03 -2.90
N ALA A 48 6.02 2.12 -2.41
CA ALA A 48 5.66 0.76 -2.00
C ALA A 48 6.46 0.33 -0.76
N ILE A 49 5.91 -0.56 0.08
CA ILE A 49 6.66 -1.20 1.17
C ILE A 49 6.68 -2.72 0.97
N PRO A 50 7.82 -3.41 1.15
CA PRO A 50 7.81 -4.83 1.49
C PRO A 50 7.33 -5.00 2.94
N ILE A 51 6.69 -6.15 3.23
CA ILE A 51 6.26 -6.54 4.57
C ILE A 51 6.17 -8.07 4.65
N ALA A 52 7.00 -8.68 5.49
CA ALA A 52 7.09 -10.14 5.64
C ALA A 52 5.98 -10.68 6.59
N PRO A 53 5.60 -11.98 6.53
CA PRO A 53 4.62 -12.57 7.43
C PRO A 53 4.86 -12.26 8.91
N GLY A 54 3.81 -11.79 9.59
CA GLY A 54 3.86 -11.37 10.99
C GLY A 54 4.39 -9.95 11.24
N GLN A 55 5.06 -9.31 10.28
CA GLN A 55 5.51 -7.92 10.43
C GLN A 55 4.33 -6.93 10.44
N THR A 56 4.60 -5.79 11.08
CA THR A 56 3.70 -4.64 11.17
C THR A 56 4.44 -3.36 10.75
N THR A 57 3.76 -2.47 10.05
CA THR A 57 4.32 -1.16 9.66
C THR A 57 3.23 -0.11 9.69
N THR A 58 3.48 1.02 10.37
CA THR A 58 2.61 2.20 10.28
C THR A 58 3.13 3.15 9.21
N VAL A 59 2.23 3.55 8.31
CA VAL A 59 2.47 4.57 7.29
C VAL A 59 1.50 5.75 7.42
N LEU A 60 1.98 6.95 7.09
CA LEU A 60 1.17 8.14 6.88
C LEU A 60 0.92 8.35 5.39
N VAL A 61 -0.36 8.32 5.00
CA VAL A 61 -0.85 8.57 3.63
C VAL A 61 -1.42 9.98 3.56
N LYS A 62 -1.00 10.76 2.54
CA LYS A 62 -1.25 12.20 2.47
C LYS A 62 -2.16 12.56 1.30
N ALA A 63 -3.45 12.78 1.60
CA ALA A 63 -4.50 13.02 0.61
C ALA A 63 -4.52 14.46 0.05
N TYR A 64 -3.36 15.12 -0.07
CA TYR A 64 -3.24 16.51 -0.54
C TYR A 64 -2.26 16.70 -1.71
N HIS A 65 -1.52 15.64 -2.10
CA HIS A 65 -0.61 15.66 -3.24
C HIS A 65 -1.23 15.12 -4.55
N GLN A 66 -2.44 14.54 -4.49
CA GLN A 66 -3.16 13.98 -5.63
C GLN A 66 -4.47 14.71 -5.90
N SER A 67 -4.92 14.62 -7.15
CA SER A 67 -6.28 15.05 -7.51
C SER A 67 -7.33 14.20 -6.80
N PRO A 68 -8.47 14.78 -6.39
CA PRO A 68 -9.56 13.98 -5.83
C PRO A 68 -10.07 12.94 -6.85
N GLY A 69 -9.89 11.66 -6.53
CA GLY A 69 -10.14 10.55 -7.47
C GLY A 69 -10.44 9.22 -6.79
N ARG A 70 -10.26 8.13 -7.54
CA ARG A 70 -10.33 6.74 -7.04
C ARG A 70 -9.04 6.03 -7.42
N TYR A 71 -8.49 5.30 -6.46
CA TYR A 71 -7.14 4.75 -6.52
C TYR A 71 -7.18 3.34 -5.93
N PHE A 72 -6.57 2.37 -6.61
CA PHE A 72 -6.36 1.06 -6.01
C PHE A 72 -5.21 1.12 -4.99
N MET A 73 -5.48 0.62 -3.79
CA MET A 73 -4.48 0.05 -2.90
C MET A 73 -4.30 -1.40 -3.33
N ALA A 74 -3.08 -1.91 -3.41
CA ALA A 74 -2.83 -3.26 -3.87
C ALA A 74 -1.66 -3.93 -3.14
N ALA A 75 -1.68 -5.27 -3.09
CA ALA A 75 -0.59 -6.10 -2.61
C ALA A 75 -0.14 -7.09 -3.70
N ARG A 76 1.15 -7.08 -4.07
CA ARG A 76 1.81 -8.19 -4.81
C ARG A 76 2.48 -9.16 -3.82
N PRO A 77 2.56 -10.47 -4.10
CA PRO A 77 3.61 -11.30 -3.52
C PRO A 77 5.00 -10.77 -3.91
N PHE A 78 6.00 -11.03 -3.07
CA PHE A 78 7.42 -10.99 -3.39
C PHE A 78 7.91 -12.42 -3.62
N MET A 79 8.71 -12.65 -4.67
CA MET A 79 9.27 -13.96 -5.01
C MET A 79 10.78 -13.96 -4.74
N ASP A 80 11.16 -14.06 -3.47
CA ASP A 80 12.55 -14.19 -3.04
C ASP A 80 13.15 -15.57 -3.39
N ILE A 81 12.29 -16.61 -3.47
CA ILE A 81 12.65 -17.99 -3.80
C ILE A 81 11.65 -18.54 -4.83
N PRO A 82 12.09 -19.30 -5.87
CA PRO A 82 11.20 -19.97 -6.82
C PRO A 82 10.47 -21.18 -6.21
N ALA A 83 9.50 -20.90 -5.35
CA ALA A 83 8.56 -21.84 -4.75
C ALA A 83 7.13 -21.64 -5.32
N PRO A 84 6.17 -22.56 -5.06
CA PRO A 84 4.77 -22.32 -5.40
C PRO A 84 4.12 -21.27 -4.48
N PHE A 85 3.62 -20.17 -5.06
CA PHE A 85 2.93 -19.07 -4.37
C PHE A 85 1.65 -18.67 -5.12
N ASP A 86 0.72 -17.96 -4.48
CA ASP A 86 -0.49 -17.47 -5.17
C ASP A 86 -0.24 -16.13 -5.87
N ASN A 87 0.00 -16.16 -7.18
CA ASN A 87 0.29 -14.97 -8.00
C ASN A 87 -0.94 -14.09 -8.29
N LYS A 88 -1.79 -13.85 -7.28
CA LYS A 88 -2.93 -12.94 -7.35
C LYS A 88 -2.62 -11.63 -6.64
N THR A 89 -2.69 -10.52 -7.38
CA THR A 89 -2.66 -9.18 -6.78
C THR A 89 -3.99 -8.92 -6.06
N VAL A 90 -3.94 -8.77 -4.73
CA VAL A 90 -5.11 -8.34 -3.95
C VAL A 90 -5.30 -6.84 -4.11
N ILE A 91 -6.53 -6.38 -4.35
CA ILE A 91 -6.86 -4.96 -4.57
C ILE A 91 -7.99 -4.47 -3.66
N ALA A 92 -7.90 -3.21 -3.24
CA ALA A 92 -8.93 -2.48 -2.50
C ALA A 92 -8.99 -1.02 -2.96
N ILE A 93 -10.11 -0.33 -2.78
CA ILE A 93 -10.28 1.04 -3.29
C ILE A 93 -10.09 2.09 -2.18
N LEU A 94 -9.19 3.04 -2.43
CA LEU A 94 -9.13 4.35 -1.77
C LEU A 94 -9.89 5.35 -2.65
N GLN A 95 -10.87 6.04 -2.08
CA GLN A 95 -11.80 6.91 -2.80
C GLN A 95 -11.91 8.26 -2.10
N TYR A 96 -11.76 9.33 -2.86
CA TYR A 96 -11.98 10.67 -2.33
C TYR A 96 -13.49 10.95 -2.18
N LYS A 97 -13.84 11.62 -1.10
CA LYS A 97 -15.21 12.08 -0.80
C LYS A 97 -15.75 12.97 -1.91
N GLY A 98 -16.99 12.71 -2.35
CA GLY A 98 -17.64 13.40 -3.46
C GLY A 98 -17.30 12.86 -4.85
N ILE A 99 -16.40 11.88 -4.99
CA ILE A 99 -16.08 11.25 -6.27
C ILE A 99 -17.06 10.12 -6.60
N LEU A 100 -17.58 10.11 -7.83
CA LEU A 100 -18.57 9.15 -8.32
C LEU A 100 -18.00 7.73 -8.45
N ASN A 101 -18.84 6.74 -8.10
CA ASN A 101 -18.49 5.31 -8.19
C ASN A 101 -18.29 4.81 -9.63
N THR A 102 -18.67 5.59 -10.64
CA THR A 102 -18.45 5.33 -12.08
C THR A 102 -17.03 5.62 -12.55
N ILE A 103 -16.24 6.41 -11.79
CA ILE A 103 -14.86 6.73 -12.15
C ILE A 103 -13.99 5.48 -11.90
N LEU A 104 -13.32 4.99 -12.93
CA LEU A 104 -12.44 3.82 -12.85
C LEU A 104 -11.23 4.12 -11.93
N PRO A 105 -10.94 3.29 -10.91
CA PRO A 105 -9.78 3.50 -10.06
C PRO A 105 -8.48 3.19 -10.82
N THR A 106 -7.44 4.00 -10.62
CA THR A 106 -6.11 3.74 -11.22
C THR A 106 -5.38 2.65 -10.43
N LEU A 107 -4.70 1.72 -11.12
CA LEU A 107 -3.81 0.74 -10.47
C LEU A 107 -2.50 1.41 -9.99
N PRO A 108 -1.92 0.96 -8.86
CA PRO A 108 -0.58 1.39 -8.47
C PRO A 108 0.45 0.85 -9.47
N ASN A 109 1.53 1.61 -9.69
CA ASN A 109 2.73 1.04 -10.30
C ASN A 109 3.38 0.09 -9.29
N LEU A 110 2.98 -1.18 -9.33
CA LEU A 110 3.59 -2.21 -8.52
C LEU A 110 4.94 -2.60 -9.13
N PRO A 111 5.90 -2.88 -8.25
CA PRO A 111 7.76 -3.95 -8.66
C PRO A 111 7.75 -4.99 -9.80
N ALA A 112 8.92 -5.54 -10.11
CA ALA A 112 8.94 -6.93 -10.58
C ALA A 112 8.51 -7.87 -9.43
N LEU A 113 8.25 -9.16 -9.69
CA LEU A 113 8.09 -10.12 -8.59
C LEU A 113 9.42 -10.41 -7.88
N ASN A 114 10.53 -10.14 -8.55
CA ASN A 114 11.92 -10.41 -8.17
C ASN A 114 12.76 -9.11 -8.10
N ASP A 115 12.14 -7.99 -7.72
CA ASP A 115 12.81 -6.68 -7.54
C ASP A 115 13.72 -6.74 -6.29
N THR A 116 14.92 -6.16 -6.37
CA THR A 116 16.01 -6.32 -5.37
C THR A 116 16.54 -4.99 -4.81
#